data_AF-A0AAT9H8H2-F1
#
_entry.id   AF-A0AAT9H8H2-F1
#
_cell.length_a   1.000
_cell.length_b   1.000
_cell.length_c   1.000
_cell.angle_alpha   90.00
_cell.angle_beta   90.00
_cell.angle_gamma   90.00
#
_symmetry.space_group_name_H-M   'P 1'
#
loop_
_entity.id
_entity.type
_entity.pdbx_description
1 polymer ?
#
loop_
_entity_poly.entity_id
_entity_poly.type
_entity_poly.pdbx_seq_one_letter_code
_entity_poly.pdbx_strand_id
1 'polypeptide(L)' 'MKECFQAAGWGDFKIVEVDENTYGEGSVREQFPPAGTDVDPEDMPEITLKVSTGNPP' A
#
# COMPACT_ATOMS: atom_id res chain seq x y z
N MET A 1 6.48 -5.46 5.51
CA MET A 1 6.11 -4.66 4.30
C MET A 1 6.27 -3.17 4.55
N LYS A 2 5.59 -2.59 5.55
CA LYS A 2 5.82 -1.19 5.98
C LYS A 2 7.31 -0.91 6.27
N GLU A 3 7.99 -1.87 6.90
CA GLU A 3 9.44 -1.77 7.18
C GLU A 3 10.31 -1.72 5.91
N CYS A 4 9.87 -2.35 4.80
CA CYS A 4 10.60 -2.30 3.54
C CYS A 4 10.51 -0.92 2.88
N PHE A 5 9.34 -0.28 2.96
CA PHE A 5 9.13 1.09 2.48
C PHE A 5 9.95 2.10 3.28
N GLN A 6 9.98 1.96 4.61
CA GLN A 6 10.81 2.80 5.48
C GLN A 6 12.31 2.60 5.24
N ALA A 7 12.76 1.35 5.03
CA ALA A 7 14.15 1.04 4.71
C ALA A 7 14.60 1.58 3.34
N ALA A 8 13.67 1.69 2.39
CA ALA A 8 13.93 2.28 1.07
C ALA A 8 13.96 3.82 1.08
N GLY A 9 13.71 4.47 2.23
CA GLY A 9 13.61 5.93 2.31
C GLY A 9 12.32 6.49 1.69
N TRP A 10 11.37 5.61 1.33
CA TRP A 10 10.07 5.97 0.76
C TRP A 10 9.13 6.34 1.92
N GLY A 11 9.39 7.52 2.50
CA GLY A 11 8.74 8.00 3.72
C GLY A 11 7.25 8.29 3.55
N ASP A 12 6.79 8.54 2.32
CA ASP A 12 5.42 8.94 2.04
C ASP A 12 4.62 7.77 1.46
N PHE A 13 3.91 7.07 2.36
CA PHE A 13 2.91 6.09 1.97
C PHE A 13 1.56 6.39 2.61
N LYS A 14 0.51 6.24 1.82
CA LYS A 14 -0.88 6.43 2.22
C LYS A 14 -1.54 5.08 2.38
N ILE A 15 -2.15 4.85 3.53
CA ILE A 15 -3.00 3.67 3.75
C ILE A 15 -4.45 4.08 3.53
N VAL A 16 -5.16 3.33 2.69
CA VAL A 16 -6.59 3.47 2.49
C VAL A 16 -7.24 2.18 2.97
N GLU A 17 -8.05 2.28 4.02
CA GLU A 17 -8.83 1.17 4.52
C GLU A 17 -10.06 0.95 3.62
N VAL A 18 -10.34 -0.31 3.28
CA VAL A 18 -11.44 -0.70 2.41
C VAL A 18 -12.28 -1.76 3.12
N ASP A 19 -13.55 -1.44 3.32
CA ASP A 19 -14.55 -2.38 3.84
C ASP A 19 -14.92 -3.40 2.76
N GLU A 20 -14.59 -4.66 3.05
CA GLU A 20 -14.83 -5.82 2.21
C GLU A 20 -14.78 -7.12 3.05
N ASN A 21 -15.41 -8.19 2.56
CA ASN A 21 -15.56 -9.47 3.28
C ASN A 21 -14.87 -10.69 2.62
N THR A 22 -14.10 -10.47 1.56
CA THR A 22 -13.38 -11.47 0.76
C THR A 22 -11.96 -11.74 1.28
N TYR A 23 -11.23 -10.74 1.78
CA TYR A 23 -9.88 -10.90 2.32
C TYR A 23 -9.85 -10.48 3.78
N GLY A 24 -9.03 -11.16 4.59
CA GLY A 24 -8.93 -10.89 6.02
C GLY A 24 -8.39 -9.50 6.33
N GLU A 25 -8.76 -8.98 7.51
CA GLU A 25 -8.28 -7.71 8.05
C GLU A 25 -6.75 -7.58 7.94
N GLY A 26 -6.27 -6.43 7.48
CA GLY A 26 -4.86 -6.14 7.31
C GLY A 26 -4.25 -6.64 6.00
N SER A 27 -5.03 -7.30 5.13
CA SER A 27 -4.55 -7.76 3.82
C SER A 27 -4.41 -6.59 2.85
N VAL A 28 -3.21 -6.45 2.26
CA VAL A 28 -2.98 -5.48 1.18
C VAL A 28 -3.60 -6.00 -0.11
N ARG A 29 -4.59 -5.26 -0.62
CA ARG A 29 -5.35 -5.59 -1.82
C ARG A 29 -4.72 -5.03 -3.08
N GLU A 30 -4.32 -3.77 -3.00
CA GLU A 30 -3.79 -3.02 -4.12
C GLU A 30 -2.68 -2.10 -3.63
N GLN A 31 -1.67 -1.93 -4.48
CA GLN A 31 -0.63 -0.93 -4.31
C GLN A 31 -0.55 -0.06 -5.55
N PHE A 32 -0.33 1.23 -5.36
CA PHE A 32 -0.01 2.18 -6.41
C PHE A 32 1.26 2.93 -6.04
N PRO A 33 2.25 3.02 -6.96
CA PRO A 33 2.29 2.37 -8.26
C PRO A 33 2.31 0.82 -8.18
N PRO A 34 1.88 0.11 -9.25
CA PRO A 34 1.94 -1.35 -9.30
C PRO A 34 3.35 -1.87 -9.02
N ALA A 35 3.44 -3.07 -8.45
CA ALA A 35 4.73 -3.72 -8.22
C ALA A 35 5.52 -3.87 -9.54
N GLY A 36 6.81 -3.52 -9.51
CA GLY A 36 7.66 -3.57 -10.69
C GLY A 36 7.52 -2.37 -11.64
N THR A 37 6.73 -1.35 -11.27
CA THR A 37 6.78 -0.05 -11.96
C THR A 37 8.16 0.56 -11.74
N ASP A 38 8.81 0.96 -12.83
CA ASP A 38 10.06 1.72 -12.76
C ASP A 38 9.74 3.13 -12.27
N VAL A 39 10.28 3.47 -11.09
CA VAL A 39 10.05 4.74 -10.41
C VAL A 39 11.41 5.34 -10.09
N ASP A 40 11.51 6.66 -10.23
CA ASP A 40 12.72 7.37 -9.88
C ASP A 40 12.89 7.34 -8.35
N PRO A 41 13.96 6.72 -7.81
CA PRO A 41 14.18 6.66 -6.37
C PRO A 41 14.47 8.04 -5.75
N GLU A 42 14.86 9.05 -6.54
CA GLU A 42 15.09 10.43 -6.08
C GLU A 42 13.80 11.28 -6.12
N ASP A 43 12.78 10.88 -6.90
CA ASP A 43 11.48 11.52 -7.04
C ASP A 43 10.34 10.48 -6.93
N MET A 44 10.29 9.83 -5.77
CA MET A 44 9.32 8.76 -5.52
C MET A 44 7.90 9.32 -5.39
N PRO A 45 6.92 8.82 -6.18
CA PRO A 45 5.53 9.19 -5.99
C PRO A 45 4.98 8.62 -4.68
N GLU A 46 3.95 9.28 -4.10
CA GLU A 46 3.26 8.79 -2.90
C GLU A 46 2.74 7.36 -3.13
N ILE A 47 3.15 6.43 -2.27
CA ILE A 47 2.77 5.04 -2.40
C ILE A 47 1.43 4.82 -1.70
N THR A 48 0.40 4.43 -2.44
CA THR A 48 -0.91 4.12 -1.84
C THR A 48 -1.06 2.61 -1.65
N LEU A 49 -1.39 2.18 -0.44
CA LEU A 49 -1.73 0.81 -0.10
C LEU A 49 -3.20 0.74 0.30
N LYS A 50 -4.00 -0.05 -0.42
CA LYS A 50 -5.37 -0.37 0.00
C LYS A 50 -5.35 -1.60 0.88
N VAL A 51 -5.89 -1.47 2.09
CA VAL A 51 -5.88 -2.52 3.11
C VAL A 51 -7.31 -2.91 3.44
N SER A 52 -7.60 -4.21 3.38
CA SER A 52 -8.90 -4.74 3.81
C SER A 52 -9.10 -4.55 5.31
N THR A 53 -10.28 -4.06 5.70
CA THR A 53 -10.72 -4.08 7.11
C THR A 53 -11.37 -5.40 7.49
N GLY A 54 -11.67 -6.28 6.52
CA GLY A 54 -12.39 -7.53 6.73
C GLY A 54 -13.88 -7.35 7.07
N ASN A 55 -14.37 -6.10 7.09
CA ASN A 55 -15.75 -5.77 7.42
C ASN A 55 -16.59 -5.67 6.14
N PRO A 56 -17.79 -6.29 6.08
CA PRO A 56 -18.71 -6.04 4.98
C PRO A 56 -19.14 -4.56 4.92
N PRO A 57 -19.39 -4.00 3.72
CA PRO A 57 -19.91 -2.65 3.54
C PRO A 57 -21.37 -2.48 3.99
#